data_AF-A0AAU6SSS2-F1
#
_entry.id   AF-A0AAU6SSS2-F1
#
_cell.length_a   1.000
_cell.length_b   1.000
_cell.length_c   1.000
_cell.angle_alpha   90.00
_cell.angle_beta   90.00
_cell.angle_gamma   90.00
#
_symmetry.space_group_name_H-M   'P 1'
#
loop_
_entity.id
_entity.type
_entity.pdbx_description
1 polymer ?
#
loop_
_entity_poly.entity_id
_entity_poly.type
_entity_poly.pdbx_seq_one_letter_code
_entity_poly.pdbx_strand_id
1 'polypeptide(L)'
;MRPGLPVLLLALLPCLVTAPTLAEGTPSSVMAIDDALFTHHTQWQEAKKATQHQQTVVDTQQAELARLTALAKQLNTAFNSAKTALERDYLKMIDEPQLDISGSQNAYQTAWSEVKKNQQDTLLAEQTLQEMHNQLVQLQASQDAIQQKITQLDQDKLRARAERLRTELSRVGEQKVSFTNVCNAAMTLAQCSQQTTDLAQQKAVNQFQTWLIEETTEAPLIKQHLASVSLNIHLLRHKTVDSGFYDGNRFKTVLEAQLDARPAENVPCTLLNIDSQYCFAPGDGSHPSQQKEVAWVNVMIRSNQHNDQVTINSVRYGSTPVEIMLPTGQHHVVIKKEGFHPFDQQVNISNDHTLRAVLREIVNEVKAGDKFADTLKNTQQAPQMITLLAGEYLLGENTSRQVRLDHAFAISATPVTVGQFKQFIQQTGYKTDAELKNICLAVQGTTVAPVSGSDWKNPGFQQTAQSPAVCISRSDARAYTNWLTQQTGFRYRLPSEDEWEIAARAGRRTDYWWGNDFGAGQANTGWSGTPWSNNRTSPVMAFSPNPLGFYDMVGNVWQWTSDNPGIAKGGAWSFSPEMAKAYHQLFVSPSTAANYLGFRVLREL
;
A
#
# COMPACT_ATOMS: atom_id res chain seq x y z
N MET A 1 -25.98 85.49 -11.20
CA MET A 1 -25.73 84.71 -12.42
C MET A 1 -24.35 85.06 -12.96
N ARG A 2 -23.47 84.05 -13.08
CA ARG A 2 -22.28 83.98 -13.97
C ARG A 2 -22.72 84.16 -15.44
N PRO A 3 -21.85 84.42 -16.44
CA PRO A 3 -20.54 83.78 -16.72
C PRO A 3 -19.45 84.77 -17.18
N GLY A 4 -18.18 84.46 -17.44
CA GLY A 4 -17.41 83.22 -17.55
C GLY A 4 -16.16 83.58 -18.38
N LEU A 5 -14.97 83.22 -17.92
CA LEU A 5 -13.69 83.46 -18.61
C LEU A 5 -13.02 82.10 -18.86
N PRO A 6 -12.58 81.77 -20.09
CA PRO A 6 -12.04 80.46 -20.42
C PRO A 6 -10.52 80.39 -20.21
N VAL A 7 -10.13 79.39 -19.42
CA VAL A 7 -9.02 78.43 -19.56
C VAL A 7 -8.00 78.72 -20.68
N LEU A 8 -6.76 78.98 -20.28
CA LEU A 8 -5.56 78.79 -21.11
C LEU A 8 -4.65 77.79 -20.39
N LEU A 9 -4.58 76.57 -20.94
CA LEU A 9 -3.71 75.48 -20.51
C LEU A 9 -2.26 75.80 -20.91
N LEU A 10 -1.39 76.02 -19.93
CA LEU A 10 0.06 76.02 -20.11
C LEU A 10 0.61 74.71 -19.56
N ALA A 11 1.02 73.83 -20.47
CA ALA A 11 1.77 72.62 -20.16
C ALA A 11 3.19 73.01 -19.74
N LEU A 12 3.50 72.86 -18.45
CA LEU A 12 4.86 72.82 -17.94
C LEU A 12 5.12 71.40 -17.42
N LEU A 13 5.85 70.64 -18.24
CA LEU A 13 6.44 69.35 -17.90
C LEU A 13 7.48 69.54 -16.78
N PRO A 14 7.43 68.78 -15.67
CA PRO A 14 8.56 68.65 -14.77
C PRO A 14 9.53 67.59 -15.31
N CYS A 15 10.78 68.01 -15.53
CA CYS A 15 11.91 67.11 -15.74
C CYS A 15 12.04 66.14 -14.55
N LEU A 16 11.75 64.86 -14.80
CA LEU A 16 12.07 63.76 -13.91
C LEU A 16 13.59 63.57 -13.91
N VAL A 17 14.24 64.03 -12.84
CA VAL A 17 15.60 63.62 -12.50
C VAL A 17 15.48 62.19 -11.95
N THR A 18 15.84 61.20 -12.76
CA THR A 18 16.02 59.82 -12.29
C THR A 18 17.23 59.81 -11.36
N ALA A 19 16.99 59.54 -10.07
CA ALA A 19 18.07 59.18 -9.15
C ALA A 19 18.76 57.90 -9.67
N PRO A 20 20.09 57.79 -9.58
CA PRO A 20 20.76 56.54 -9.90
C PRO A 20 20.29 55.49 -8.88
N THR A 21 19.70 54.41 -9.36
CA THR A 21 19.53 53.19 -8.59
C THR A 21 20.93 52.62 -8.35
N LEU A 22 21.51 52.96 -7.19
CA LEU A 22 22.61 52.18 -6.65
C LEU A 22 22.05 50.79 -6.32
N ALA A 23 22.35 49.84 -7.20
CA ALA A 23 22.31 48.43 -6.86
C ALA A 23 23.45 48.19 -5.85
N GLU A 24 23.14 48.35 -4.57
CA GLU A 24 24.01 47.94 -3.47
C GLU A 24 23.16 47.26 -2.41
N GLY A 25 23.54 46.02 -2.11
CA GLY A 25 22.90 45.18 -1.12
C GLY A 25 23.46 43.77 -1.23
N THR A 26 24.70 43.61 -0.78
CA THR A 26 25.24 42.31 -0.33
C THR A 26 24.15 41.49 0.36
N PRO A 27 24.06 40.17 0.15
CA PRO A 27 23.11 39.34 0.90
C PRO A 27 23.40 39.53 2.39
N SER A 28 22.52 40.29 3.05
CA SER A 28 22.55 40.44 4.50
C SER A 28 22.30 39.07 5.09
N SER A 29 23.16 38.64 6.01
CA SER A 29 22.99 37.38 6.71
C SER A 29 21.60 37.32 7.36
N VAL A 30 21.07 36.11 7.55
CA VAL A 30 19.76 35.93 8.22
C VAL A 30 19.71 36.68 9.55
N MET A 31 20.82 36.70 10.30
CA MET A 31 20.94 37.45 11.55
C MET A 31 20.82 38.97 11.37
N ALA A 32 21.48 39.54 10.36
CA ALA A 32 21.37 40.98 10.09
C ALA A 32 19.94 41.39 9.70
N ILE A 33 19.21 40.52 8.99
CA ILE A 33 17.80 40.74 8.64
C ILE A 33 16.92 40.65 9.90
N ASP A 34 17.18 39.69 10.79
CA ASP A 34 16.46 39.56 12.06
C ASP A 34 16.62 40.79 12.97
N ASP A 35 17.84 41.33 13.07
CA ASP A 35 18.11 42.56 13.83
C ASP A 35 17.37 43.77 13.23
N ALA A 36 17.35 43.87 11.89
CA ALA A 36 16.61 44.93 11.18
C ALA A 36 15.09 44.78 11.37
N LEU A 37 14.56 43.55 11.28
CA LEU A 37 13.16 43.25 11.54
C LEU A 37 12.76 43.63 12.96
N PHE A 38 13.56 43.27 13.96
CA PHE A 38 13.30 43.64 15.36
C PHE A 38 13.21 45.16 15.52
N THR A 39 14.20 45.89 14.98
CA THR A 39 14.26 47.36 15.03
C THR A 39 13.02 47.99 14.38
N HIS A 40 12.65 47.57 13.17
CA HIS A 40 11.49 48.12 12.47
C HIS A 40 10.16 47.74 13.13
N HIS A 41 10.04 46.56 13.74
CA HIS A 41 8.85 46.21 14.53
C HIS A 41 8.68 47.14 15.74
N THR A 42 9.78 47.48 16.44
CA THR A 42 9.72 48.47 17.53
C THR A 42 9.27 49.83 17.00
N GLN A 43 9.87 50.31 15.91
CA GLN A 43 9.49 51.59 15.28
C GLN A 43 8.02 51.60 14.83
N TRP A 44 7.51 50.49 14.29
CA TRP A 44 6.11 50.38 13.88
C TRP A 44 5.15 50.47 15.07
N GLN A 45 5.50 49.86 16.21
CA GLN A 45 4.69 49.96 17.44
C GLN A 45 4.66 51.40 17.97
N GLU A 46 5.78 52.12 17.91
CA GLU A 46 5.85 53.53 18.28
C GLU A 46 5.04 54.41 17.32
N ALA A 47 5.20 54.23 16.01
CA ALA A 47 4.43 54.95 14.98
C ALA A 47 2.92 54.69 15.10
N LYS A 48 2.53 53.45 15.41
CA LYS A 48 1.14 53.07 15.66
C LYS A 48 0.57 53.79 16.89
N LYS A 49 1.32 53.84 18.01
CA LYS A 49 0.91 54.58 19.20
C LYS A 49 0.74 56.07 18.93
N ALA A 50 1.68 56.67 18.20
CA ALA A 50 1.61 58.08 17.81
C ALA A 50 0.38 58.37 16.93
N THR A 51 0.12 57.51 15.95
CA THR A 51 -1.05 57.61 15.05
C THR A 51 -2.36 57.48 15.83
N GLN A 52 -2.45 56.50 16.75
CA GLN A 52 -3.63 56.33 17.61
C GLN A 52 -3.87 57.53 18.52
N HIS A 53 -2.80 58.10 19.10
CA HIS A 53 -2.90 59.30 19.90
C HIS A 53 -3.41 60.49 19.08
N GLN A 54 -2.84 60.72 17.89
CA GLN A 54 -3.28 61.80 17.01
C GLN A 54 -4.72 61.62 16.53
N GLN A 55 -5.14 60.38 16.27
CA GLN A 55 -6.53 60.07 15.94
C GLN A 55 -7.47 60.52 17.06
N THR A 56 -7.14 60.21 18.32
CA THR A 56 -7.94 60.65 19.48
C THR A 56 -8.02 62.18 19.58
N VAL A 57 -6.94 62.89 19.27
CA VAL A 57 -6.91 64.36 19.24
C VAL A 57 -7.83 64.91 18.14
N VAL A 58 -7.77 64.34 16.93
CA VAL A 58 -8.67 64.68 15.81
C VAL A 58 -10.13 64.44 16.18
N ASP A 59 -10.44 63.27 16.75
CA ASP A 59 -11.80 62.90 17.17
C ASP A 59 -12.36 63.89 18.21
N THR A 60 -11.52 64.32 19.15
CA THR A 60 -11.88 65.32 20.17
C THR A 60 -12.18 66.67 19.55
N GLN A 61 -11.35 67.13 18.62
CA GLN A 61 -11.55 68.40 17.91
C GLN A 61 -12.80 68.36 17.02
N GLN A 62 -13.10 67.22 16.41
CA GLN A 62 -14.33 66.99 15.65
C GLN A 62 -15.57 67.11 16.54
N ALA A 63 -15.52 66.57 17.77
CA ALA A 63 -16.61 66.70 18.73
C ALA A 63 -16.83 68.16 19.15
N GLU A 64 -15.77 68.96 19.32
CA GLU A 64 -15.88 70.39 19.60
C GLU A 64 -16.50 71.18 18.44
N LEU A 65 -16.10 70.88 17.20
CA LEU A 65 -16.71 71.48 16.02
C LEU A 65 -18.21 71.15 15.92
N ALA A 66 -18.59 69.91 16.24
CA ALA A 66 -19.99 69.51 16.31
C ALA A 66 -20.76 70.30 17.39
N ARG A 67 -20.13 70.56 18.54
CA ARG A 67 -20.69 71.39 19.63
C ARG A 67 -20.91 72.84 19.18
N LEU A 68 -19.91 73.46 18.54
CA LEU A 68 -20.00 74.83 18.01
C LEU A 68 -21.07 74.94 16.91
N THR A 69 -21.22 73.91 16.08
CA THR A 69 -22.28 73.84 15.06
C THR A 69 -23.67 73.78 15.70
N ALA A 70 -23.82 73.01 16.78
CA ALA A 70 -25.08 72.97 17.54
C ALA A 70 -25.38 74.31 18.23
N LEU A 71 -24.36 74.97 18.82
CA LEU A 71 -24.48 76.29 19.42
C LEU A 71 -24.86 77.35 18.38
N ALA A 72 -24.29 77.30 17.16
CA ALA A 72 -24.65 78.18 16.05
C ALA A 72 -26.16 78.15 15.77
N LYS A 73 -26.77 76.96 15.78
CA LYS A 73 -28.21 76.79 15.57
C LYS A 73 -29.04 77.47 16.67
N GLN A 74 -28.61 77.36 17.93
CA GLN A 74 -29.26 78.01 19.07
C GLN A 74 -29.12 79.55 18.98
N LEU A 75 -27.91 80.05 18.75
CA LEU A 75 -27.62 81.48 18.63
C LEU A 75 -28.36 82.12 17.46
N ASN A 76 -28.45 81.45 16.31
CA ASN A 76 -29.24 81.92 15.18
C ASN A 76 -30.74 82.02 15.51
N THR A 77 -31.26 81.09 16.31
CA THR A 77 -32.66 81.14 16.76
C THR A 77 -32.90 82.32 17.70
N ALA A 78 -31.99 82.54 18.66
CA ALA A 78 -32.04 83.68 19.57
C ALA A 78 -31.91 85.02 18.84
N PHE A 79 -30.98 85.11 17.88
CA PHE A 79 -30.80 86.28 17.03
C PHE A 79 -32.04 86.59 16.19
N ASN A 80 -32.64 85.60 15.53
CA ASN A 80 -33.88 85.80 14.77
C ASN A 80 -35.04 86.27 15.67
N SER A 81 -35.09 85.76 16.91
CA SER A 81 -36.10 86.18 17.90
C SER A 81 -35.89 87.63 18.34
N ALA A 82 -34.65 88.00 18.67
CA ALA A 82 -34.27 89.37 19.03
C ALA A 82 -34.49 90.36 17.87
N LYS A 83 -34.19 89.93 16.64
CA LYS A 83 -34.48 90.70 15.42
C LYS A 83 -35.97 90.97 15.25
N THR A 84 -36.79 89.93 15.39
CA THR A 84 -38.26 90.06 15.28
C THR A 84 -38.82 90.97 16.38
N ALA A 85 -38.29 90.89 17.60
CA ALA A 85 -38.68 91.76 18.71
C ALA A 85 -38.30 93.22 18.45
N LEU A 86 -37.08 93.47 17.97
CA LEU A 86 -36.62 94.81 17.60
C LEU A 86 -37.46 95.40 16.47
N GLU A 87 -37.74 94.63 15.40
CA GLU A 87 -38.61 95.07 14.29
C GLU A 87 -40.01 95.43 14.79
N ARG A 88 -40.58 94.62 15.69
CA ARG A 88 -41.89 94.88 16.31
C ARG A 88 -41.89 96.17 17.13
N ASP A 89 -40.88 96.40 17.95
CA ASP A 89 -40.80 97.60 18.79
C ASP A 89 -40.53 98.87 17.94
N TYR A 90 -39.76 98.74 16.85
CA TYR A 90 -39.61 99.81 15.86
C TYR A 90 -40.94 100.20 15.19
N LEU A 91 -41.79 99.21 14.86
CA LEU A 91 -43.11 99.47 14.28
C LEU A 91 -44.05 100.18 15.26
N LYS A 92 -43.98 99.85 16.55
CA LYS A 92 -44.78 100.53 17.59
C LYS A 92 -44.41 102.00 17.79
N MET A 93 -43.18 102.41 17.48
CA MET A 93 -42.77 103.82 17.53
C MET A 93 -43.56 104.72 16.56
N ILE A 94 -44.23 104.14 15.55
CA ILE A 94 -45.12 104.88 14.64
C ILE A 94 -46.31 105.48 15.42
N ASP A 95 -46.87 104.70 16.34
CA ASP A 95 -48.03 105.09 17.15
C ASP A 95 -47.62 105.68 18.52
N GLU A 96 -46.45 105.32 19.04
CA GLU A 96 -45.89 105.76 20.33
C GLU A 96 -44.46 106.33 20.19
N PRO A 97 -44.29 107.62 19.80
CA PRO A 97 -42.98 108.20 19.46
C PRO A 97 -41.97 108.28 20.63
N GLN A 98 -42.43 108.14 21.88
CA GLN A 98 -41.61 108.22 23.09
C GLN A 98 -41.23 106.84 23.66
N LEU A 99 -41.55 105.74 22.96
CA LEU A 99 -41.24 104.38 23.40
C LEU A 99 -39.72 104.13 23.42
N ASP A 100 -39.18 103.76 24.58
CA ASP A 100 -37.77 103.37 24.73
C ASP A 100 -37.53 101.96 24.19
N ILE A 101 -36.84 101.88 23.05
CA ILE A 101 -36.49 100.61 22.38
C ILE A 101 -35.05 100.15 22.68
N SER A 102 -34.33 100.84 23.58
CA SER A 102 -32.93 100.54 23.89
C SER A 102 -32.72 99.10 24.37
N GLY A 103 -33.69 98.53 25.09
CA GLY A 103 -33.68 97.12 25.52
C GLY A 103 -33.61 96.14 24.35
N SER A 104 -34.47 96.33 23.34
CA SER A 104 -34.52 95.46 22.15
C SER A 104 -33.34 95.71 21.20
N GLN A 105 -32.84 96.95 21.13
CA GLN A 105 -31.60 97.28 20.40
C GLN A 105 -30.38 96.58 21.02
N ASN A 106 -30.23 96.65 22.34
CA ASN A 106 -29.15 95.99 23.07
C ASN A 106 -29.25 94.46 22.96
N ALA A 107 -30.46 93.88 23.05
CA ALA A 107 -30.68 92.45 22.87
C ALA A 107 -30.29 91.97 21.45
N TYR A 108 -30.64 92.73 20.41
CA TYR A 108 -30.23 92.43 19.03
C TYR A 108 -28.71 92.53 18.86
N GLN A 109 -28.09 93.61 19.34
CA GLN A 109 -26.64 93.80 19.26
C GLN A 109 -25.87 92.69 19.99
N THR A 110 -26.39 92.25 21.15
CA THR A 110 -25.81 91.16 21.94
C THR A 110 -25.92 89.84 21.18
N ALA A 111 -27.12 89.47 20.72
CA ALA A 111 -27.32 88.23 19.97
C ALA A 111 -26.52 88.19 18.66
N TRP A 112 -26.37 89.33 17.97
CA TRP A 112 -25.50 89.44 16.79
C TRP A 112 -24.03 89.23 17.13
N SER A 113 -23.56 89.82 18.23
CA SER A 113 -22.17 89.67 18.68
C SER A 113 -21.83 88.22 19.03
N GLU A 114 -22.77 87.48 19.64
CA GLU A 114 -22.62 86.06 19.97
C GLU A 114 -22.60 85.19 18.70
N VAL A 115 -23.49 85.44 17.72
CA VAL A 115 -23.45 84.75 16.42
C VAL A 115 -22.11 84.98 15.73
N LYS A 116 -21.63 86.22 15.68
CA LYS A 116 -20.35 86.57 15.05
C LYS A 116 -19.17 85.90 15.76
N LYS A 117 -19.18 85.87 17.10
CA LYS A 117 -18.16 85.18 17.90
C LYS A 117 -18.15 83.69 17.60
N ASN A 118 -19.31 83.03 17.62
CA ASN A 118 -19.40 81.61 17.30
C ASN A 118 -18.96 81.30 15.86
N GLN A 119 -19.25 82.16 14.88
CA GLN A 119 -18.74 82.02 13.52
C GLN A 119 -17.21 82.05 13.46
N GLN A 120 -16.58 82.97 14.19
CA GLN A 120 -15.13 83.06 14.28
C GLN A 120 -14.52 81.84 14.99
N ASP A 121 -15.13 81.40 16.09
CA ASP A 121 -14.70 80.21 16.84
C ASP A 121 -14.85 78.93 15.99
N THR A 122 -15.92 78.82 15.20
CA THR A 122 -16.15 77.70 14.27
C THR A 122 -15.10 77.66 13.18
N LEU A 123 -14.82 78.80 12.52
CA LEU A 123 -13.79 78.88 11.49
C LEU A 123 -12.40 78.51 12.02
N LEU A 124 -12.05 78.97 13.22
CA LEU A 124 -10.79 78.60 13.87
C LEU A 124 -10.73 77.11 14.21
N ALA A 125 -11.85 76.53 14.68
CA ALA A 125 -11.94 75.10 14.97
C ALA A 125 -11.82 74.24 13.70
N GLU A 126 -12.40 74.66 12.58
CA GLU A 126 -12.25 74.01 11.26
C GLU A 126 -10.80 74.05 10.76
N GLN A 127 -10.13 75.20 10.86
CA GLN A 127 -8.72 75.33 10.47
C GLN A 127 -7.81 74.42 11.31
N THR A 128 -8.01 74.42 12.64
CA THR A 128 -7.29 73.53 13.56
C THR A 128 -7.52 72.06 13.22
N LEU A 129 -8.77 71.68 12.94
CA LEU A 129 -9.11 70.30 12.57
C LEU A 129 -8.40 69.88 11.27
N GLN A 130 -8.36 70.76 10.27
CA GLN A 130 -7.67 70.49 9.00
C GLN A 130 -6.17 70.26 9.21
N GLU A 131 -5.52 71.06 10.06
CA GLU A 131 -4.11 70.89 10.40
C GLU A 131 -3.84 69.56 11.11
N MET A 132 -4.67 69.22 12.12
CA MET A 132 -4.58 67.94 12.83
C MET A 132 -4.80 66.74 11.90
N HIS A 133 -5.70 66.86 10.93
CA HIS A 133 -5.95 65.82 9.94
C HIS A 133 -4.76 65.63 8.99
N ASN A 134 -4.12 66.71 8.55
CA ASN A 134 -2.90 66.63 7.75
C ASN A 134 -1.77 65.93 8.52
N GLN A 135 -1.61 66.22 9.82
CA GLN A 135 -0.64 65.55 10.68
C GLN A 135 -0.95 64.06 10.83
N LEU A 136 -2.23 63.70 11.01
CA LEU A 136 -2.67 62.30 11.08
C LEU A 136 -2.32 61.54 9.81
N VAL A 137 -2.59 62.12 8.63
CA VAL A 137 -2.26 61.50 7.33
C VAL A 137 -0.75 61.29 7.18
N GLN A 138 0.08 62.24 7.63
CA GLN A 138 1.54 62.08 7.62
C GLN A 138 2.01 60.92 8.52
N LEU A 139 1.44 60.79 9.72
CA LEU A 139 1.75 59.69 10.64
C LEU A 139 1.31 58.33 10.08
N GLN A 140 0.13 58.26 9.46
CA GLN A 140 -0.36 57.06 8.77
C GLN A 140 0.56 56.65 7.62
N ALA A 141 0.97 57.61 6.78
CA ALA A 141 1.91 57.33 5.69
C ALA A 141 3.27 56.82 6.20
N SER A 142 3.77 57.37 7.31
CA SER A 142 4.99 56.86 7.96
C SER A 142 4.82 55.45 8.51
N GLN A 143 3.67 55.16 9.13
CA GLN A 143 3.36 53.81 9.64
C GLN A 143 3.31 52.79 8.50
N ASP A 144 2.66 53.13 7.39
CA ASP A 144 2.57 52.27 6.20
C ASP A 144 3.92 52.03 5.54
N ALA A 145 4.78 53.06 5.47
CA ALA A 145 6.15 52.91 4.95
C ALA A 145 6.98 51.92 5.79
N ILE A 146 6.87 51.98 7.12
CA ILE A 146 7.54 51.02 8.01
C ILE A 146 6.96 49.61 7.80
N GLN A 147 5.64 49.47 7.66
CA GLN A 147 4.98 48.18 7.43
C GLN A 147 5.44 47.54 6.10
N GLN A 148 5.54 48.34 5.03
CA GLN A 148 6.08 47.90 3.75
C GLN A 148 7.53 47.42 3.89
N LYS A 149 8.34 48.14 4.69
CA LYS A 149 9.73 47.75 4.94
C LYS A 149 9.85 46.43 5.70
N ILE A 150 9.01 46.20 6.71
CA ILE A 150 8.92 44.92 7.42
C ILE A 150 8.58 43.80 6.45
N THR A 151 7.58 44.00 5.59
CA THR A 151 7.15 43.00 4.60
C THR A 151 8.28 42.66 3.62
N GLN A 152 9.05 43.67 3.18
CA GLN A 152 10.22 43.45 2.34
C GLN A 152 11.29 42.63 3.06
N LEU A 153 11.61 42.97 4.31
CA LEU A 153 12.61 42.26 5.11
C LEU A 153 12.21 40.80 5.39
N ASP A 154 10.92 40.53 5.61
CA ASP A 154 10.41 39.15 5.76
C ASP A 154 10.63 38.32 4.48
N GLN A 155 10.40 38.91 3.30
CA GLN A 155 10.69 38.25 2.02
C GLN A 155 12.19 38.03 1.82
N ASP A 156 13.02 39.02 2.16
CA ASP A 156 14.47 38.92 2.06
C ASP A 156 15.03 37.86 3.03
N LYS A 157 14.41 37.70 4.21
CA LYS A 157 14.75 36.63 5.16
C LYS A 157 14.52 35.25 4.57
N LEU A 158 13.42 35.03 3.85
CA LEU A 158 13.14 33.75 3.18
C LEU A 158 14.20 33.44 2.12
N ARG A 159 14.58 34.42 1.29
CA ARG A 159 15.65 34.28 0.29
C ARG A 159 17.01 33.99 0.95
N ALA A 160 17.37 34.74 1.98
CA ALA A 160 18.63 34.56 2.69
C ALA A 160 18.74 33.18 3.37
N ARG A 161 17.63 32.64 3.89
CA ARG A 161 17.58 31.26 4.41
C ARG A 161 17.83 30.22 3.33
N ALA A 162 17.18 30.36 2.16
CA ALA A 162 17.36 29.45 1.03
C ALA A 162 18.81 29.46 0.50
N GLU A 163 19.41 30.65 0.32
CA GLU A 163 20.80 30.81 -0.12
C GLU A 163 21.82 30.26 0.87
N ARG A 164 21.59 30.48 2.18
CA ARG A 164 22.39 29.87 3.23
C ARG A 164 22.36 28.35 3.11
N LEU A 165 21.17 27.75 3.04
CA LEU A 165 21.02 26.30 2.95
C LEU A 165 21.63 25.74 1.65
N ARG A 166 21.51 26.45 0.51
CA ARG A 166 22.16 26.07 -0.75
C ARG A 166 23.67 25.91 -0.57
N THR A 167 24.30 26.85 0.14
CA THR A 167 25.74 26.83 0.44
C THR A 167 26.10 25.70 1.41
N GLU A 168 25.26 25.44 2.41
CA GLU A 168 25.46 24.36 3.38
C GLU A 168 25.33 22.95 2.75
N LEU A 169 24.43 22.79 1.76
CA LEU A 169 24.21 21.51 1.08
C LEU A 169 25.19 21.25 -0.08
N SER A 170 25.76 22.30 -0.69
CA SER A 170 26.69 22.16 -1.82
C SER A 170 28.13 21.98 -1.32
N ARG A 171 28.41 20.81 -0.71
CA ARG A 171 29.71 20.51 -0.09
C ARG A 171 30.36 19.27 -0.70
N VAL A 172 31.69 19.30 -0.70
CA VAL A 172 32.56 18.14 -0.94
C VAL A 172 33.04 17.60 0.41
N GLY A 173 33.09 16.27 0.57
CA GLY A 173 33.66 15.64 1.75
C GLY A 173 34.18 14.24 1.51
N GLU A 174 34.81 13.67 2.54
CA GLU A 174 35.37 12.32 2.50
C GLU A 174 34.70 11.42 3.55
N GLN A 175 34.43 10.17 3.19
CA GLN A 175 33.83 9.17 4.07
C GLN A 175 34.68 7.91 4.08
N LYS A 176 34.95 7.39 5.29
CA LYS A 176 35.63 6.11 5.49
C LYS A 176 34.65 5.09 6.06
N VAL A 177 34.37 4.06 5.27
CA VAL A 177 33.34 3.06 5.60
C VAL A 177 33.90 1.65 5.58
N SER A 178 33.30 0.80 6.41
CA SER A 178 33.49 -0.65 6.37
C SER A 178 32.15 -1.31 6.08
N PHE A 179 32.10 -2.19 5.09
CA PHE A 179 30.93 -3.01 4.77
C PHE A 179 31.32 -4.48 4.67
N THR A 180 30.45 -5.36 5.17
CA THR A 180 30.64 -6.81 5.11
C THR A 180 29.43 -7.44 4.41
N ASN A 181 29.66 -8.11 3.29
CA ASN A 181 28.66 -8.81 2.51
C ASN A 181 28.81 -10.34 2.70
N VAL A 182 27.73 -11.09 2.51
CA VAL A 182 27.76 -12.56 2.50
C VAL A 182 27.71 -13.02 1.03
N CYS A 183 28.79 -13.64 0.55
CA CYS A 183 28.89 -14.08 -0.84
C CYS A 183 27.96 -15.26 -1.11
N ASN A 184 27.24 -15.21 -2.23
CA ASN A 184 26.51 -16.37 -2.73
C ASN A 184 27.50 -17.44 -3.24
N ALA A 185 27.24 -18.71 -2.93
CA ALA A 185 28.07 -19.84 -3.36
C ALA A 185 28.20 -19.98 -4.89
N ALA A 186 27.26 -19.42 -5.66
CA ALA A 186 27.30 -19.42 -7.13
C ALA A 186 28.15 -18.27 -7.73
N MET A 187 28.67 -17.34 -6.91
CA MET A 187 29.47 -16.20 -7.39
C MET A 187 30.97 -16.50 -7.37
N THR A 188 31.71 -15.91 -8.31
CA THR A 188 33.18 -15.88 -8.25
C THR A 188 33.68 -14.93 -7.16
N LEU A 189 34.91 -15.13 -6.69
CA LEU A 189 35.54 -14.26 -5.69
C LEU A 189 35.60 -12.79 -6.17
N ALA A 190 35.89 -12.57 -7.45
CA ALA A 190 35.92 -11.25 -8.06
C ALA A 190 34.54 -10.58 -8.07
N GLN A 191 33.48 -11.33 -8.40
CA GLN A 191 32.11 -10.82 -8.36
C GLN A 191 31.68 -10.46 -6.93
N CYS A 192 32.02 -11.29 -5.93
CA CYS A 192 31.69 -10.95 -4.56
C CYS A 192 32.48 -9.73 -4.05
N SER A 193 33.77 -9.62 -4.40
CA SER A 193 34.59 -8.46 -4.06
C SER A 193 34.04 -7.17 -4.68
N GLN A 194 33.65 -7.21 -5.95
CA GLN A 194 33.04 -6.06 -6.63
C GLN A 194 31.72 -5.67 -5.96
N GLN A 195 30.81 -6.63 -5.75
CA GLN A 195 29.53 -6.39 -5.11
C GLN A 195 29.68 -5.80 -3.70
N THR A 196 30.65 -6.28 -2.92
CA THR A 196 30.94 -5.74 -1.58
C THR A 196 31.48 -4.31 -1.65
N THR A 197 32.29 -4.01 -2.66
CA THR A 197 32.81 -2.66 -2.91
C THR A 197 31.68 -1.69 -3.28
N ASP A 198 30.76 -2.10 -4.15
CA ASP A 198 29.61 -1.29 -4.54
C ASP A 198 28.69 -1.01 -3.32
N LEU A 199 28.49 -2.01 -2.45
CA LEU A 199 27.74 -1.84 -1.19
C LEU A 199 28.47 -0.95 -0.18
N ALA A 200 29.81 -1.00 -0.14
CA ALA A 200 30.60 -0.07 0.64
C ALA A 200 30.45 1.37 0.10
N GLN A 201 30.49 1.58 -1.22
CA GLN A 201 30.22 2.89 -1.83
C GLN A 201 28.83 3.41 -1.46
N GLN A 202 27.79 2.56 -1.54
CA GLN A 202 26.43 2.91 -1.15
C GLN A 202 26.37 3.36 0.32
N LYS A 203 27.05 2.64 1.23
CA LYS A 203 27.16 3.03 2.63
C LYS A 203 27.87 4.38 2.81
N ALA A 204 28.91 4.67 2.02
CA ALA A 204 29.60 5.95 2.06
C ALA A 204 28.69 7.10 1.62
N VAL A 205 27.93 6.92 0.54
CA VAL A 205 26.94 7.90 0.07
C VAL A 205 25.90 8.18 1.16
N ASN A 206 25.34 7.13 1.78
CA ASN A 206 24.34 7.29 2.85
C ASN A 206 24.91 8.00 4.08
N GLN A 207 26.13 7.67 4.50
CA GLN A 207 26.77 8.37 5.62
C GLN A 207 27.07 9.83 5.30
N PHE A 208 27.51 10.12 4.07
CA PHE A 208 27.73 11.49 3.61
C PHE A 208 26.43 12.30 3.59
N GLN A 209 25.33 11.71 3.10
CA GLN A 209 24.02 12.35 3.13
C GLN A 209 23.61 12.69 4.57
N THR A 210 23.70 11.74 5.49
CA THR A 210 23.36 11.97 6.90
C THR A 210 24.21 13.09 7.51
N TRP A 211 25.54 13.03 7.30
CA TRP A 211 26.46 14.08 7.77
C TRP A 211 26.09 15.45 7.19
N LEU A 212 25.85 15.52 5.87
CA LEU A 212 25.52 16.77 5.20
C LEU A 212 24.26 17.41 5.80
N ILE A 213 23.24 16.61 6.08
CA ILE A 213 21.98 17.08 6.67
C ILE A 213 22.15 17.47 8.14
N GLU A 214 22.93 16.73 8.92
CA GLU A 214 23.16 17.02 10.34
C GLU A 214 23.97 18.29 10.57
N GLU A 215 24.84 18.65 9.62
CA GLU A 215 25.65 19.88 9.67
C GLU A 215 24.91 21.13 9.17
N THR A 216 23.65 21.01 8.73
CA THR A 216 22.86 22.18 8.31
C THR A 216 22.30 22.95 9.50
N THR A 217 22.10 24.26 9.32
CA THR A 217 21.56 25.15 10.38
C THR A 217 20.12 24.85 10.76
N GLU A 218 19.36 24.14 9.91
CA GLU A 218 17.93 23.84 10.09
C GLU A 218 17.61 22.34 9.99
N ALA A 219 18.56 21.49 10.42
CA ALA A 219 18.50 20.03 10.26
C ALA A 219 17.15 19.37 10.64
N PRO A 220 16.45 19.75 11.74
CA PRO A 220 15.17 19.13 12.09
C PRO A 220 14.08 19.33 11.04
N LEU A 221 14.01 20.52 10.43
CA LEU A 221 13.03 20.85 9.39
C LEU A 221 13.38 20.12 8.09
N ILE A 222 14.66 20.14 7.72
CA ILE A 222 15.16 19.49 6.51
C ILE A 222 14.90 17.97 6.55
N LYS A 223 15.11 17.32 7.71
CA LYS A 223 14.83 15.89 7.89
C LYS A 223 13.35 15.52 7.63
N GLN A 224 12.41 16.44 7.83
CA GLN A 224 10.97 16.19 7.56
C GLN A 224 10.65 16.14 6.05
N HIS A 225 11.41 16.87 5.23
CA HIS A 225 11.18 17.03 3.80
C HIS A 225 12.23 16.32 2.92
N LEU A 226 13.19 15.63 3.54
CA LEU A 226 14.29 14.97 2.83
C LEU A 226 13.80 13.88 1.86
N ALA A 227 12.75 13.15 2.23
CA ALA A 227 12.20 12.07 1.41
C ALA A 227 11.59 12.56 0.07
N SER A 228 11.32 13.86 -0.09
CA SER A 228 10.75 14.43 -1.32
C SER A 228 11.78 15.04 -2.26
N VAL A 229 13.08 14.98 -1.96
CA VAL A 229 14.13 15.65 -2.74
C VAL A 229 15.37 14.77 -2.94
N SER A 230 16.06 14.99 -4.06
CA SER A 230 17.40 14.45 -4.31
C SER A 230 18.47 15.49 -3.98
N LEU A 231 19.52 15.07 -3.29
CA LEU A 231 20.70 15.92 -3.08
C LEU A 231 21.75 15.78 -4.21
N ASN A 232 21.50 14.90 -5.20
CA ASN A 232 22.42 14.56 -6.29
C ASN A 232 23.85 14.38 -5.79
N ILE A 233 24.10 13.30 -5.04
CA ILE A 233 25.43 13.02 -4.48
C ILE A 233 26.24 12.25 -5.53
N HIS A 234 27.39 12.79 -5.89
CA HIS A 234 28.34 12.22 -6.83
C HIS A 234 29.52 11.62 -6.09
N LEU A 235 29.85 10.37 -6.40
CA LEU A 235 31.10 9.75 -5.95
C LEU A 235 32.23 10.16 -6.89
N LEU A 236 33.09 11.10 -6.46
CA LEU A 236 34.17 11.63 -7.28
C LEU A 236 35.32 10.63 -7.43
N ARG A 237 35.75 10.04 -6.31
CA ARG A 237 36.81 9.02 -6.27
C ARG A 237 36.61 8.11 -5.07
N HIS A 238 37.09 6.88 -5.17
CA HIS A 238 37.15 5.97 -4.03
C HIS A 238 38.44 5.15 -4.06
N LYS A 239 38.89 4.72 -2.88
CA LYS A 239 40.05 3.86 -2.69
C LYS A 239 39.71 2.77 -1.68
N THR A 240 39.92 1.52 -2.07
CA THR A 240 39.86 0.39 -1.15
C THR A 240 41.11 0.39 -0.27
N VAL A 241 40.91 0.53 1.04
CA VAL A 241 41.98 0.56 2.05
C VAL A 241 42.33 -0.85 2.50
N ASP A 242 41.30 -1.69 2.68
CA ASP A 242 41.42 -3.07 3.09
C ASP A 242 40.27 -3.89 2.49
N SER A 243 40.54 -5.12 2.08
CA SER A 243 39.50 -6.01 1.55
C SER A 243 39.91 -7.47 1.66
N GLY A 244 38.99 -8.33 2.08
CA GLY A 244 39.26 -9.77 2.16
C GLY A 244 38.10 -10.57 2.73
N PHE A 245 38.24 -11.89 2.67
CA PHE A 245 37.32 -12.80 3.33
C PHE A 245 37.51 -12.76 4.83
N TYR A 246 36.40 -12.69 5.54
CA TYR A 246 36.32 -12.73 6.98
C TYR A 246 35.32 -13.83 7.34
N ASP A 247 35.75 -14.85 8.07
CA ASP A 247 34.85 -15.89 8.58
C ASP A 247 34.05 -16.64 7.49
N GLY A 248 34.74 -17.46 6.70
CA GLY A 248 34.12 -18.32 5.68
C GLY A 248 33.66 -17.56 4.44
N ASN A 249 32.34 -17.43 4.25
CA ASN A 249 31.74 -16.88 3.03
C ASN A 249 31.44 -15.37 3.11
N ARG A 250 31.90 -14.66 4.13
CA ARG A 250 31.70 -13.22 4.23
C ARG A 250 32.91 -12.47 3.67
N PHE A 251 32.66 -11.45 2.88
CA PHE A 251 33.69 -10.58 2.32
C PHE A 251 33.55 -9.19 2.91
N LYS A 252 34.64 -8.62 3.40
CA LYS A 252 34.70 -7.29 3.99
C LYS A 252 35.44 -6.36 3.04
N THR A 253 34.97 -5.12 2.95
CA THR A 253 35.65 -4.04 2.23
C THR A 253 35.63 -2.78 3.09
N VAL A 254 36.81 -2.20 3.29
CA VAL A 254 37.02 -0.89 3.90
C VAL A 254 37.38 0.09 2.78
N LEU A 255 36.59 1.14 2.64
CA LEU A 255 36.64 2.08 1.53
C LEU A 255 36.78 3.51 2.06
N GLU A 256 37.64 4.30 1.45
CA GLU A 256 37.66 5.76 1.56
C GLU A 256 37.07 6.36 0.27
N ALA A 257 36.07 7.22 0.39
CA ALA A 257 35.31 7.79 -0.73
C ALA A 257 35.25 9.32 -0.62
N GLN A 258 35.54 10.02 -1.71
CA GLN A 258 35.32 11.46 -1.85
C GLN A 258 34.01 11.69 -2.59
N LEU A 259 33.12 12.47 -1.98
CA LEU A 259 31.74 12.69 -2.42
C LEU A 259 31.47 14.19 -2.56
N ASP A 260 30.58 14.55 -3.47
CA ASP A 260 30.18 15.92 -3.79
C ASP A 260 28.66 15.99 -3.94
N ALA A 261 28.00 16.87 -3.18
CA ALA A 261 26.56 17.07 -3.26
C ALA A 261 26.24 18.29 -4.15
N ARG A 262 25.40 18.06 -5.17
CA ARG A 262 24.99 19.09 -6.15
C ARG A 262 23.47 19.19 -6.25
N PRO A 263 22.78 19.60 -5.17
CA PRO A 263 21.32 19.70 -5.17
C PRO A 263 20.84 20.68 -6.26
N ALA A 264 19.66 20.42 -6.83
CA ALA A 264 19.05 21.35 -7.77
C ALA A 264 18.66 22.68 -7.10
N GLU A 265 18.57 23.76 -7.87
CA GLU A 265 18.38 25.13 -7.35
C GLU A 265 17.14 25.30 -6.46
N ASN A 266 16.08 24.54 -6.72
CA ASN A 266 14.83 24.59 -5.96
C ASN A 266 14.80 23.69 -4.70
N VAL A 267 15.80 22.83 -4.51
CA VAL A 267 15.86 21.88 -3.39
C VAL A 267 15.88 22.59 -2.03
N PRO A 268 16.65 23.68 -1.81
CA PRO A 268 16.62 24.41 -0.55
C PRO A 268 15.23 24.91 -0.13
N CYS A 269 14.43 25.47 -1.05
CA CYS A 269 13.06 25.92 -0.71
C CYS A 269 12.13 24.76 -0.42
N THR A 270 12.26 23.65 -1.16
CA THR A 270 11.45 22.46 -0.90
C THR A 270 11.74 21.89 0.49
N LEU A 271 13.01 21.86 0.89
CA LEU A 271 13.44 21.41 2.20
C LEU A 271 13.03 22.35 3.34
N LEU A 272 12.97 23.66 3.08
CA LEU A 272 12.53 24.67 4.04
C LEU A 272 11.01 24.91 4.03
N ASN A 273 10.26 24.24 3.14
CA ASN A 273 8.84 24.47 2.88
C ASN A 273 8.51 25.95 2.58
N ILE A 274 9.31 26.57 1.71
CA ILE A 274 9.18 27.95 1.25
C ILE A 274 8.71 27.94 -0.21
N ASP A 275 7.92 28.94 -0.62
CA ASP A 275 7.48 29.09 -2.00
C ASP A 275 8.69 29.25 -2.95
N SER A 276 8.64 28.55 -4.07
CA SER A 276 9.70 28.54 -5.09
C SER A 276 10.10 29.92 -5.60
N GLN A 277 9.21 30.92 -5.55
CA GLN A 277 9.50 32.31 -5.95
C GLN A 277 10.65 32.95 -5.14
N TYR A 278 10.96 32.42 -3.96
CA TYR A 278 12.04 32.90 -3.10
C TYR A 278 13.36 32.15 -3.31
N CYS A 279 13.38 31.12 -4.18
CA CYS A 279 14.58 30.33 -4.50
C CYS A 279 15.32 30.75 -5.77
N PHE A 280 14.71 31.61 -6.58
CA PHE A 280 15.31 32.03 -7.85
C PHE A 280 15.66 33.51 -7.79
N ALA A 281 16.95 33.83 -7.97
CA ALA A 281 17.33 35.16 -8.43
C ALA A 281 16.97 35.30 -9.92
N PRO A 282 16.57 36.48 -10.41
CA PRO A 282 16.31 36.68 -11.83
C PRO A 282 17.61 36.54 -12.63
N GLY A 283 17.73 35.43 -13.36
CA GLY A 283 18.74 35.22 -14.39
C GLY A 283 20.01 34.56 -13.86
N ASP A 284 20.01 33.23 -13.78
CA ASP A 284 21.22 32.45 -14.04
C ASP A 284 20.84 31.09 -14.63
N GLY A 285 21.51 30.75 -15.73
CA GLY A 285 21.37 29.48 -16.43
C GLY A 285 22.71 28.76 -16.40
N SER A 286 22.73 27.53 -15.89
CA SER A 286 23.95 26.74 -15.73
C SER A 286 24.28 25.88 -16.97
N HIS A 287 25.55 25.91 -17.37
CA HIS A 287 26.16 25.01 -18.36
C HIS A 287 26.65 23.72 -17.70
N PRO A 288 26.47 22.53 -18.32
CA PRO A 288 27.12 21.31 -17.86
C PRO A 288 28.43 21.04 -18.62
N SER A 289 29.52 20.81 -17.89
CA SER A 289 30.77 20.27 -18.41
C SER A 289 30.77 18.74 -18.38
N GLN A 290 31.31 18.13 -19.44
CA GLN A 290 31.43 16.69 -19.64
C GLN A 290 32.61 16.09 -18.88
N GLN A 291 32.36 15.06 -18.06
CA GLN A 291 33.15 13.83 -17.93
C GLN A 291 32.33 12.75 -17.19
N LYS A 292 32.71 11.48 -17.34
CA LYS A 292 31.95 10.29 -16.84
C LYS A 292 31.91 10.23 -15.30
N GLU A 293 31.06 11.05 -14.71
CA GLU A 293 30.60 10.94 -13.31
C GLU A 293 29.43 9.96 -13.26
N VAL A 294 29.39 9.08 -12.24
CA VAL A 294 28.23 8.22 -11.99
C VAL A 294 27.40 8.87 -10.88
N ALA A 295 26.30 9.52 -11.27
CA ALA A 295 25.34 10.08 -10.32
C ALA A 295 24.63 8.94 -9.56
N TRP A 296 24.42 9.10 -8.26
CA TRP A 296 23.59 8.20 -7.46
C TRP A 296 22.24 8.85 -7.20
N VAL A 297 21.17 8.07 -7.37
CA VAL A 297 19.79 8.56 -7.31
C VAL A 297 18.95 7.66 -6.41
N ASN A 298 17.87 8.22 -5.88
CA ASN A 298 16.99 7.51 -4.97
C ASN A 298 15.97 6.67 -5.73
N VAL A 299 15.85 5.39 -5.41
CA VAL A 299 14.90 4.47 -6.03
C VAL A 299 13.97 3.89 -4.98
N MET A 300 12.68 4.24 -5.10
CA MET A 300 11.61 3.70 -4.26
C MET A 300 10.94 2.52 -4.95
N ILE A 301 10.99 1.34 -4.34
CA ILE A 301 10.38 0.12 -4.87
C ILE A 301 9.13 -0.23 -4.08
N ARG A 302 8.01 -0.39 -4.78
CA ARG A 302 6.71 -0.77 -4.20
C ARG A 302 6.11 -1.94 -4.97
N SER A 303 5.39 -2.79 -4.25
CA SER A 303 4.65 -3.93 -4.81
C SER A 303 3.19 -3.85 -4.39
N ASN A 304 2.30 -4.50 -5.14
CA ASN A 304 0.92 -4.73 -4.72
C ASN A 304 0.80 -5.80 -3.62
N GLN A 305 1.91 -6.43 -3.23
CA GLN A 305 1.96 -7.44 -2.17
C GLN A 305 2.89 -7.00 -1.03
N HIS A 306 2.66 -7.53 0.17
CA HIS A 306 3.52 -7.37 1.33
C HIS A 306 4.30 -8.66 1.64
N ASN A 307 5.37 -8.57 2.42
CA ASN A 307 6.27 -9.70 2.74
C ASN A 307 6.82 -10.38 1.48
N ASP A 308 7.13 -9.59 0.46
CA ASP A 308 7.85 -10.06 -0.71
C ASP A 308 9.38 -9.94 -0.50
N GLN A 309 10.16 -10.45 -1.44
CA GLN A 309 11.61 -10.35 -1.41
C GLN A 309 12.08 -9.54 -2.60
N VAL A 310 12.64 -8.36 -2.31
CA VAL A 310 13.28 -7.47 -3.28
C VAL A 310 14.76 -7.83 -3.40
N THR A 311 15.20 -8.07 -4.63
CA THR A 311 16.58 -8.35 -4.99
C THR A 311 16.99 -7.47 -6.16
N ILE A 312 18.15 -6.82 -6.10
CA ILE A 312 18.67 -5.99 -7.20
C ILE A 312 20.10 -6.37 -7.47
N ASN A 313 20.42 -6.67 -8.73
CA ASN A 313 21.74 -7.20 -9.12
C ASN A 313 22.17 -8.36 -8.20
N SER A 314 21.21 -9.23 -7.86
CA SER A 314 21.38 -10.37 -6.93
C SER A 314 21.67 -10.04 -5.46
N VAL A 315 21.63 -8.77 -5.04
CA VAL A 315 21.68 -8.34 -3.62
C VAL A 315 20.28 -8.27 -3.04
N ARG A 316 20.07 -8.83 -1.84
CA ARG A 316 18.78 -8.77 -1.13
C ARG A 316 18.64 -7.46 -0.36
N TYR A 317 17.54 -6.74 -0.59
CA TYR A 317 17.24 -5.45 0.06
C TYR A 317 16.05 -5.51 1.05
N GLY A 318 15.39 -6.67 1.19
CA GLY A 318 14.30 -6.88 2.14
C GLY A 318 12.96 -7.08 1.44
N SER A 319 11.89 -6.52 2.01
CA SER A 319 10.51 -6.54 1.48
C SER A 319 10.08 -5.13 1.10
N THR A 320 9.20 -5.00 0.11
CA THR A 320 8.60 -3.70 -0.21
C THR A 320 7.68 -3.19 0.92
N PRO A 321 7.51 -1.86 1.07
CA PRO A 321 8.22 -0.80 0.35
C PRO A 321 9.67 -0.69 0.81
N VAL A 322 10.59 -0.50 -0.13
CA VAL A 322 12.02 -0.31 0.17
C VAL A 322 12.56 0.89 -0.61
N GLU A 323 13.39 1.69 0.05
CA GLU A 323 14.03 2.89 -0.49
C GLU A 323 15.55 2.66 -0.49
N ILE A 324 16.19 2.88 -1.63
CA ILE A 324 17.59 2.55 -1.84
C ILE A 324 18.24 3.56 -2.79
N MET A 325 19.52 3.85 -2.56
CA MET A 325 20.33 4.63 -3.49
C MET A 325 20.99 3.69 -4.51
N LEU A 326 20.81 3.95 -5.80
CA LEU A 326 21.45 3.20 -6.89
C LEU A 326 22.23 4.16 -7.80
N PRO A 327 23.37 3.72 -8.38
CA PRO A 327 24.03 4.49 -9.42
C PRO A 327 23.15 4.60 -10.67
N THR A 328 23.38 5.63 -11.46
CA THR A 328 22.74 5.74 -12.77
C THR A 328 23.26 4.65 -13.71
N GLY A 329 22.34 3.94 -14.38
CA GLY A 329 22.64 2.80 -15.24
C GLY A 329 21.58 1.71 -15.22
N GLN A 330 21.91 0.55 -15.79
CA GLN A 330 21.01 -0.61 -15.85
C GLN A 330 21.11 -1.45 -14.59
N HIS A 331 19.96 -1.77 -14.00
CA HIS A 331 19.84 -2.60 -12.81
C HIS A 331 18.82 -3.71 -13.02
N HIS A 332 19.19 -4.94 -12.67
CA HIS A 332 18.29 -6.09 -12.70
C HIS A 332 17.48 -6.15 -11.41
N VAL A 333 16.19 -5.86 -11.48
CA VAL A 333 15.30 -5.85 -10.32
C VAL A 333 14.39 -7.08 -10.34
N VAL A 334 14.42 -7.83 -9.25
CA VAL A 334 13.62 -9.04 -9.06
C VAL A 334 12.85 -8.97 -7.74
N ILE A 335 11.52 -9.08 -7.81
CA ILE A 335 10.64 -9.11 -6.65
C ILE A 335 9.87 -10.42 -6.67
N LYS A 336 10.01 -11.21 -5.60
CA LYS A 336 9.43 -12.55 -5.51
C LYS A 336 8.53 -12.68 -4.29
N LYS A 337 7.44 -13.42 -4.44
CA LYS A 337 6.56 -13.87 -3.36
C LYS A 337 6.07 -15.28 -3.67
N GLU A 338 6.00 -16.13 -2.66
CA GLU A 338 5.47 -17.48 -2.81
C GLU A 338 4.00 -17.45 -3.25
N GLY A 339 3.63 -18.28 -4.23
CA GLY A 339 2.30 -18.29 -4.82
C GLY A 339 2.06 -17.23 -5.89
N PHE A 340 3.06 -16.44 -6.27
CA PHE A 340 2.95 -15.41 -7.30
C PHE A 340 4.00 -15.55 -8.39
N HIS A 341 3.69 -15.12 -9.60
CA HIS A 341 4.70 -14.92 -10.64
C HIS A 341 5.65 -13.79 -10.22
N PRO A 342 6.99 -14.00 -10.29
CA PRO A 342 7.95 -12.98 -9.89
C PRO A 342 7.93 -11.80 -10.87
N PHE A 343 8.10 -10.60 -10.33
CA PHE A 343 8.42 -9.43 -11.15
C PHE A 343 9.93 -9.47 -11.41
N ASP A 344 10.34 -9.54 -12.68
CA ASP A 344 11.73 -9.74 -13.08
C ASP A 344 12.02 -8.87 -14.32
N GLN A 345 12.75 -7.76 -14.15
CA GLN A 345 12.99 -6.77 -15.20
C GLN A 345 14.37 -6.10 -15.10
N GLN A 346 14.94 -5.74 -16.26
CA GLN A 346 16.05 -4.78 -16.35
C GLN A 346 15.48 -3.36 -16.37
N VAL A 347 15.91 -2.53 -15.42
CA VAL A 347 15.43 -1.16 -15.25
C VAL A 347 16.61 -0.20 -15.43
N ASN A 348 16.45 0.78 -16.34
CA ASN A 348 17.42 1.85 -16.50
C ASN A 348 17.11 2.98 -15.52
N ILE A 349 18.04 3.27 -14.62
CA ILE A 349 17.94 4.31 -13.61
C ILE A 349 18.76 5.51 -14.08
N SER A 350 18.11 6.64 -14.35
CA SER A 350 18.77 7.88 -14.81
C SER A 350 18.56 9.07 -13.87
N ASN A 351 17.54 9.00 -13.03
CA ASN A 351 17.09 10.01 -12.07
C ASN A 351 16.33 9.29 -10.94
N ASP A 352 15.93 10.05 -9.90
CA ASP A 352 15.09 9.49 -8.84
C ASP A 352 13.85 8.81 -9.44
N HIS A 353 13.62 7.55 -9.05
CA HIS A 353 12.68 6.68 -9.75
C HIS A 353 11.80 5.90 -8.76
N THR A 354 10.49 5.86 -9.00
CA THR A 354 9.59 4.96 -8.26
C THR A 354 9.23 3.77 -9.13
N LEU A 355 9.73 2.59 -8.78
CA LEU A 355 9.40 1.33 -9.45
C LEU A 355 8.20 0.67 -8.76
N ARG A 356 7.11 0.48 -9.51
CA ARG A 356 5.92 -0.24 -9.03
C ARG A 356 5.83 -1.61 -9.70
N ALA A 357 5.90 -2.66 -8.90
CA ALA A 357 5.70 -4.03 -9.34
C ALA A 357 4.27 -4.52 -9.05
N VAL A 358 3.73 -5.32 -9.96
CA VAL A 358 2.44 -5.99 -9.81
C VAL A 358 2.68 -7.50 -9.92
N LEU A 359 2.61 -8.18 -8.79
CA LEU A 359 2.68 -9.64 -8.68
C LEU A 359 1.27 -10.22 -8.90
N ARG A 360 1.19 -11.25 -9.76
CA ARG A 360 -0.06 -11.98 -10.07
C ARG A 360 -0.01 -13.36 -9.43
N GLU A 361 -1.09 -13.75 -8.76
CA GLU A 361 -1.23 -15.05 -8.12
C GLU A 361 -1.16 -16.17 -9.17
N ILE A 362 -0.50 -17.27 -8.82
CA ILE A 362 -0.46 -18.48 -9.62
C ILE A 362 -1.77 -19.25 -9.33
N VAL A 363 -2.75 -19.15 -10.24
CA VAL A 363 -4.02 -19.87 -10.10
C VAL A 363 -3.81 -21.33 -10.51
N ASN A 364 -3.83 -22.24 -9.54
CA ASN A 364 -3.88 -23.68 -9.80
C ASN A 364 -5.32 -24.09 -10.08
N GLU A 365 -5.74 -24.06 -11.35
CA GLU A 365 -7.02 -24.64 -11.75
C GLU A 365 -6.97 -26.17 -11.59
N VAL A 366 -7.82 -26.70 -10.72
CA VAL A 366 -8.00 -28.14 -10.50
C VAL A 366 -8.61 -28.77 -11.77
N LYS A 367 -7.96 -29.78 -12.38
CA LYS A 367 -8.47 -30.46 -13.57
C LYS A 367 -8.93 -31.88 -13.25
N ALA A 368 -10.00 -32.32 -13.91
CA ALA A 368 -10.45 -33.71 -13.83
C ALA A 368 -9.35 -34.64 -14.39
N GLY A 369 -9.02 -35.71 -13.65
CA GLY A 369 -7.98 -36.66 -14.02
C GLY A 369 -6.57 -36.30 -13.55
N ASP A 370 -6.38 -35.14 -12.90
CA ASP A 370 -5.08 -34.79 -12.29
C ASP A 370 -4.69 -35.82 -11.24
N LYS A 371 -3.42 -36.27 -11.30
CA LYS A 371 -2.88 -37.32 -10.43
C LYS A 371 -1.89 -36.73 -9.45
N PHE A 372 -2.06 -37.05 -8.17
CA PHE A 372 -1.12 -36.65 -7.12
C PHE A 372 -1.05 -37.71 -6.03
N ALA A 373 -0.06 -37.62 -5.15
CA ALA A 373 0.00 -38.42 -3.93
C ALA A 373 0.48 -37.51 -2.80
N ASP A 374 -0.21 -37.54 -1.66
CA ASP A 374 0.25 -36.80 -0.49
C ASP A 374 1.47 -37.49 0.13
N THR A 375 2.33 -36.71 0.76
CA THR A 375 3.47 -37.26 1.51
C THR A 375 3.04 -37.52 2.96
N LEU A 376 3.34 -38.73 3.45
CA LEU A 376 3.12 -39.15 4.83
C LEU A 376 4.24 -38.61 5.74
N LYS A 377 4.02 -38.55 7.07
CA LYS A 377 5.02 -38.03 8.04
C LYS A 377 6.38 -38.73 7.97
N ASN A 378 6.41 -39.99 7.53
CA ASN A 378 7.63 -40.78 7.37
C ASN A 378 8.24 -40.67 5.96
N THR A 379 7.90 -39.64 5.18
CA THR A 379 8.38 -39.36 3.81
C THR A 379 7.97 -40.38 2.73
N GLN A 380 7.17 -41.39 3.08
CA GLN A 380 6.55 -42.29 2.11
C GLN A 380 5.32 -41.63 1.48
N GLN A 381 4.89 -42.14 0.32
CA GLN A 381 3.73 -41.62 -0.40
C GLN A 381 2.43 -42.30 0.06
N ALA A 382 1.37 -41.51 0.23
CA ALA A 382 0.01 -42.00 0.35
C ALA A 382 -0.44 -42.66 -0.98
N PRO A 383 -1.61 -43.32 -1.03
CA PRO A 383 -2.16 -43.80 -2.28
C PRO A 383 -2.24 -42.67 -3.33
N GLN A 384 -1.90 -42.99 -4.58
CA GLN A 384 -2.09 -42.04 -5.68
C GLN A 384 -3.58 -41.74 -5.83
N MET A 385 -3.91 -40.46 -5.86
CA MET A 385 -5.26 -39.91 -5.96
C MET A 385 -5.49 -39.34 -7.35
N ILE A 386 -6.73 -39.40 -7.82
CA ILE A 386 -7.17 -38.82 -9.10
C ILE A 386 -8.35 -37.90 -8.83
N THR A 387 -8.26 -36.68 -9.35
CA THR A 387 -9.25 -35.63 -9.12
C THR A 387 -10.50 -35.78 -9.99
N LEU A 388 -11.67 -35.57 -9.37
CA LEU A 388 -12.99 -35.44 -9.97
C LEU A 388 -13.57 -34.07 -9.59
N LEU A 389 -14.20 -33.41 -10.55
CA LEU A 389 -14.71 -32.04 -10.38
C LEU A 389 -16.18 -32.04 -9.95
N ALA A 390 -16.61 -30.94 -9.34
CA ALA A 390 -18.02 -30.64 -9.14
C ALA A 390 -18.77 -30.66 -10.49
N GLY A 391 -20.03 -31.07 -10.49
CA GLY A 391 -20.82 -31.16 -11.71
C GLY A 391 -22.08 -32.00 -11.58
N GLU A 392 -22.76 -32.19 -12.71
CA GLU A 392 -23.93 -33.03 -12.80
C GLU A 392 -23.56 -34.38 -13.44
N TYR A 393 -23.94 -35.45 -12.77
CA TYR A 393 -23.61 -36.82 -13.14
C TYR A 393 -24.88 -37.66 -13.27
N LEU A 394 -24.88 -38.60 -14.21
CA LEU A 394 -25.98 -39.56 -14.38
C LEU A 394 -25.52 -40.95 -13.92
N LEU A 395 -26.18 -41.46 -12.90
CA LEU A 395 -25.86 -42.69 -12.17
C LEU A 395 -27.05 -43.66 -12.19
N GLY A 396 -26.84 -44.85 -11.64
CA GLY A 396 -27.84 -45.91 -11.56
C GLY A 396 -27.97 -46.71 -12.86
N GLU A 397 -28.80 -47.75 -12.78
CA GLU A 397 -29.15 -48.58 -13.94
C GLU A 397 -29.77 -47.71 -15.04
N ASN A 398 -29.33 -47.90 -16.29
CA ASN A 398 -29.73 -47.09 -17.45
C ASN A 398 -29.57 -45.57 -17.24
N THR A 399 -28.66 -45.13 -16.37
CA THR A 399 -28.42 -43.71 -16.05
C THR A 399 -29.67 -42.95 -15.57
N SER A 400 -30.54 -43.66 -14.86
CA SER A 400 -31.86 -43.17 -14.43
C SER A 400 -31.83 -42.12 -13.31
N ARG A 401 -30.70 -41.94 -12.62
CA ARG A 401 -30.57 -41.01 -11.47
C ARG A 401 -29.59 -39.89 -11.77
N GLN A 402 -30.05 -38.64 -11.77
CA GLN A 402 -29.17 -37.47 -11.84
C GLN A 402 -28.72 -37.07 -10.43
N VAL A 403 -27.41 -36.90 -10.26
CA VAL A 403 -26.78 -36.47 -9.00
C VAL A 403 -25.94 -35.23 -9.27
N ARG A 404 -26.12 -34.19 -8.45
CA ARG A 404 -25.30 -32.99 -8.47
C ARG A 404 -24.25 -33.07 -7.38
N LEU A 405 -22.98 -33.06 -7.78
CA LEU A 405 -21.84 -32.95 -6.91
C LEU A 405 -21.44 -31.46 -6.81
N ASP A 406 -21.49 -30.88 -5.62
CA ASP A 406 -21.25 -29.47 -5.36
C ASP A 406 -19.78 -29.12 -5.06
N HIS A 407 -18.91 -30.13 -4.94
CA HIS A 407 -17.50 -29.98 -4.63
C HIS A 407 -16.63 -30.91 -5.50
N ALA A 408 -15.36 -30.56 -5.65
CA ALA A 408 -14.36 -31.47 -6.23
C ALA A 408 -13.80 -32.40 -5.13
N PHE A 409 -13.40 -33.61 -5.50
CA PHE A 409 -12.73 -34.54 -4.60
C PHE A 409 -11.68 -35.34 -5.36
N ALA A 410 -10.81 -36.05 -4.64
CA ALA A 410 -9.92 -37.02 -5.26
C ALA A 410 -10.11 -38.42 -4.67
N ILE A 411 -10.13 -39.46 -5.50
CA ILE A 411 -10.26 -40.87 -5.05
C ILE A 411 -9.04 -41.68 -5.51
N SER A 412 -8.67 -42.71 -4.74
CA SER A 412 -7.46 -43.48 -5.02
C SER A 412 -7.52 -44.18 -6.38
N ALA A 413 -6.44 -44.10 -7.16
CA ALA A 413 -6.32 -44.64 -8.51
C ALA A 413 -6.54 -46.16 -8.55
N THR A 414 -6.15 -46.86 -7.48
CA THR A 414 -6.34 -48.31 -7.26
C THR A 414 -7.09 -48.56 -5.95
N PRO A 415 -7.60 -49.78 -5.70
CA PRO A 415 -7.93 -50.22 -4.35
C PRO A 415 -6.69 -50.12 -3.45
N VAL A 416 -6.91 -49.98 -2.13
CA VAL A 416 -5.81 -49.99 -1.17
C VAL A 416 -5.11 -51.35 -1.23
N THR A 417 -3.80 -51.32 -1.44
CA THR A 417 -2.99 -52.53 -1.60
C THR A 417 -2.58 -53.13 -0.26
N VAL A 418 -2.21 -54.41 -0.26
CA VAL A 418 -1.64 -55.09 0.91
C VAL A 418 -0.39 -54.35 1.42
N GLY A 419 0.45 -53.81 0.54
CA GLY A 419 1.62 -53.02 0.92
C GLY A 419 1.25 -51.74 1.67
N GLN A 420 0.30 -50.97 1.14
CA GLN A 420 -0.21 -49.75 1.77
C GLN A 420 -0.92 -50.03 3.11
N PHE A 421 -1.72 -51.10 3.17
CA PHE A 421 -2.41 -51.49 4.40
C PHE A 421 -1.43 -52.00 5.46
N LYS A 422 -0.41 -52.78 5.06
CA LYS A 422 0.65 -53.25 5.95
C LYS A 422 1.39 -52.08 6.62
N GLN A 423 1.63 -50.99 5.89
CA GLN A 423 2.25 -49.79 6.47
C GLN A 423 1.40 -49.20 7.60
N PHE A 424 0.08 -49.10 7.41
CA PHE A 424 -0.86 -48.67 8.46
C PHE A 424 -0.75 -49.58 9.69
N ILE A 425 -0.79 -50.89 9.50
CA ILE A 425 -0.69 -51.86 10.61
C ILE A 425 0.66 -51.73 11.33
N GLN A 426 1.76 -51.58 10.60
CA GLN A 426 3.11 -51.44 11.18
C GLN A 426 3.28 -50.16 12.00
N GLN A 427 2.67 -49.06 11.57
CA GLN A 427 2.78 -47.77 12.27
C GLN A 427 1.85 -47.64 13.45
N THR A 428 0.69 -48.30 13.42
CA THR A 428 -0.36 -48.11 14.45
C THR A 428 -0.50 -49.29 15.40
N GLY A 429 -0.02 -50.48 15.03
CA GLY A 429 -0.30 -51.71 15.77
C GLY A 429 -1.77 -52.13 15.73
N TYR A 430 -2.56 -51.58 14.80
CA TYR A 430 -3.99 -51.86 14.67
C TYR A 430 -4.25 -53.35 14.41
N LYS A 431 -5.31 -53.90 15.02
CA LYS A 431 -5.81 -55.26 14.77
C LYS A 431 -7.16 -55.18 14.07
N THR A 432 -7.27 -55.85 12.92
CA THR A 432 -8.49 -55.87 12.11
C THR A 432 -9.62 -56.66 12.77
N ASP A 433 -10.87 -56.40 12.36
CA ASP A 433 -12.03 -57.17 12.82
C ASP A 433 -11.86 -58.67 12.51
N ALA A 434 -11.26 -59.01 11.37
CA ALA A 434 -10.96 -60.40 10.99
C ALA A 434 -9.95 -61.05 11.93
N GLU A 435 -8.89 -60.33 12.32
CA GLU A 435 -7.89 -60.81 13.30
C GLU A 435 -8.51 -60.96 14.69
N LEU A 436 -9.36 -60.02 15.12
CA LEU A 436 -10.01 -60.07 16.44
C LEU A 436 -11.04 -61.20 16.54
N LYS A 437 -11.80 -61.44 15.47
CA LYS A 437 -12.80 -62.52 15.40
C LYS A 437 -12.18 -63.86 15.00
N ASN A 438 -10.93 -63.86 14.53
CA ASN A 438 -10.23 -64.99 13.93
C ASN A 438 -10.99 -65.62 12.74
N ILE A 439 -11.75 -64.80 11.99
CA ILE A 439 -12.64 -65.24 10.92
C ILE A 439 -12.60 -64.23 9.77
N CYS A 440 -12.43 -64.74 8.54
CA CYS A 440 -12.73 -64.02 7.30
C CYS A 440 -13.69 -64.86 6.46
N LEU A 441 -14.71 -64.23 5.87
CA LEU A 441 -15.63 -64.94 4.97
C LEU A 441 -14.94 -65.23 3.63
N ALA A 442 -15.14 -66.44 3.12
CA ALA A 442 -14.65 -66.83 1.80
C ALA A 442 -15.76 -67.49 0.99
N VAL A 443 -15.66 -67.40 -0.34
CA VAL A 443 -16.48 -68.21 -1.24
C VAL A 443 -15.86 -69.62 -1.29
N GLN A 444 -16.60 -70.62 -0.82
CA GLN A 444 -16.24 -72.03 -0.91
C GLN A 444 -17.31 -72.75 -1.74
N GLY A 445 -16.93 -73.20 -2.94
CA GLY A 445 -17.89 -73.73 -3.92
C GLY A 445 -18.91 -72.65 -4.31
N THR A 446 -20.19 -72.87 -3.99
CA THR A 446 -21.28 -71.94 -4.26
C THR A 446 -21.77 -71.18 -3.02
N THR A 447 -21.11 -71.35 -1.87
CA THR A 447 -21.55 -70.77 -0.58
C THR A 447 -20.51 -69.84 0.01
N VAL A 448 -20.97 -68.76 0.65
CA VAL A 448 -20.12 -67.88 1.47
C VAL A 448 -20.08 -68.45 2.88
N ALA A 449 -18.89 -68.81 3.38
CA ALA A 449 -18.71 -69.41 4.69
C ALA A 449 -17.58 -68.72 5.47
N PRO A 450 -17.68 -68.66 6.82
CA PRO A 450 -16.60 -68.18 7.67
C PRO A 450 -15.41 -69.16 7.66
N VAL A 451 -14.21 -68.65 7.42
CA VAL A 451 -12.96 -69.42 7.48
C VAL A 451 -12.17 -68.99 8.71
N SER A 452 -11.99 -69.93 9.64
CA SER A 452 -11.22 -69.72 10.87
C SER A 452 -9.73 -69.57 10.56
N GLY A 453 -9.04 -68.68 11.27
CA GLY A 453 -7.60 -68.42 11.07
C GLY A 453 -7.27 -67.63 9.80
N SER A 454 -8.29 -67.05 9.14
CA SER A 454 -8.12 -66.25 7.93
C SER A 454 -8.29 -64.76 8.23
N ASP A 455 -7.38 -63.95 7.68
CA ASP A 455 -7.31 -62.50 7.86
C ASP A 455 -6.73 -61.81 6.61
N TRP A 456 -6.43 -60.52 6.70
CA TRP A 456 -5.87 -59.74 5.58
C TRP A 456 -4.46 -60.18 5.15
N LYS A 457 -3.73 -60.93 5.98
CA LYS A 457 -2.41 -61.50 5.63
C LYS A 457 -2.57 -62.85 4.94
N ASN A 458 -3.57 -63.62 5.35
CA ASN A 458 -3.85 -64.98 4.88
C ASN A 458 -5.34 -65.15 4.51
N PRO A 459 -5.82 -64.59 3.39
CA PRO A 459 -7.24 -64.60 3.02
C PRO A 459 -7.72 -65.91 2.36
N GLY A 460 -6.89 -66.96 2.41
CA GLY A 460 -7.12 -68.25 1.73
C GLY A 460 -6.44 -68.37 0.36
N PHE A 461 -5.69 -67.37 -0.09
CA PHE A 461 -4.86 -67.42 -1.30
C PHE A 461 -3.61 -66.55 -1.14
N GLN A 462 -2.61 -66.77 -2.00
CA GLN A 462 -1.38 -65.98 -1.99
C GLN A 462 -1.61 -64.55 -2.49
N GLN A 463 -1.05 -63.57 -1.77
CA GLN A 463 -1.09 -62.15 -2.11
C GLN A 463 0.32 -61.56 -2.20
N THR A 464 0.46 -60.52 -3.02
CA THR A 464 1.68 -59.71 -3.10
C THR A 464 1.44 -58.33 -2.48
N ALA A 465 2.48 -57.53 -2.30
CA ALA A 465 2.33 -56.14 -1.85
C ALA A 465 1.45 -55.29 -2.78
N GLN A 466 1.31 -55.68 -4.05
CA GLN A 466 0.48 -55.01 -5.07
C GLN A 466 -0.90 -55.65 -5.23
N SER A 467 -1.24 -56.69 -4.46
CA SER A 467 -2.61 -57.21 -4.42
C SER A 467 -3.51 -56.24 -3.62
N PRO A 468 -4.82 -56.14 -3.94
CA PRO A 468 -5.75 -55.39 -3.10
C PRO A 468 -5.82 -56.03 -1.70
N ALA A 469 -5.85 -55.20 -0.65
CA ALA A 469 -6.09 -55.67 0.71
C ALA A 469 -7.54 -56.15 0.83
N VAL A 470 -7.71 -57.38 1.31
CA VAL A 470 -9.01 -58.04 1.51
C VAL A 470 -9.14 -58.55 2.94
N CYS A 471 -10.29 -59.16 3.29
CA CYS A 471 -10.62 -59.48 4.68
C CYS A 471 -10.65 -58.23 5.56
N ILE A 472 -11.11 -57.11 4.99
CA ILE A 472 -11.20 -55.80 5.65
C ILE A 472 -12.67 -55.47 5.89
N SER A 473 -13.04 -55.14 7.13
CA SER A 473 -14.38 -54.63 7.42
C SER A 473 -14.53 -53.15 7.05
N ARG A 474 -15.76 -52.63 7.02
CA ARG A 474 -15.97 -51.19 6.82
C ARG A 474 -15.38 -50.37 7.96
N SER A 475 -15.35 -50.93 9.17
CA SER A 475 -14.71 -50.29 10.34
C SER A 475 -13.20 -50.21 10.18
N ASP A 476 -12.56 -51.29 9.73
CA ASP A 476 -11.12 -51.33 9.45
C ASP A 476 -10.73 -50.32 8.35
N ALA A 477 -11.54 -50.24 7.29
CA ALA A 477 -11.33 -49.29 6.22
C ALA A 477 -11.45 -47.82 6.70
N ARG A 478 -12.40 -47.52 7.61
CA ARG A 478 -12.48 -46.19 8.25
C ARG A 478 -11.29 -45.90 9.16
N ALA A 479 -10.80 -46.89 9.90
CA ALA A 479 -9.60 -46.73 10.72
C ALA A 479 -8.39 -46.35 9.86
N TYR A 480 -8.24 -46.98 8.69
CA TYR A 480 -7.21 -46.64 7.71
C TYR A 480 -7.35 -45.20 7.17
N THR A 481 -8.55 -44.75 6.81
CA THR A 481 -8.76 -43.37 6.31
C THR A 481 -8.50 -42.32 7.40
N ASN A 482 -8.86 -42.63 8.65
CA ASN A 482 -8.56 -41.76 9.79
C ASN A 482 -7.05 -41.66 10.03
N TRP A 483 -6.31 -42.77 9.91
CA TRP A 483 -4.85 -42.75 9.98
C TRP A 483 -4.25 -41.91 8.85
N LEU A 484 -4.69 -42.05 7.59
CA LEU A 484 -4.23 -41.20 6.49
C LEU A 484 -4.49 -39.71 6.75
N THR A 485 -5.64 -39.38 7.34
CA THR A 485 -5.96 -38.01 7.75
C THR A 485 -4.93 -37.45 8.74
N GLN A 486 -4.56 -38.25 9.74
CA GLN A 486 -3.57 -37.87 10.74
C GLN A 486 -2.13 -37.79 10.19
N GLN A 487 -1.81 -38.57 9.15
CA GLN A 487 -0.49 -38.59 8.53
C GLN A 487 -0.28 -37.42 7.56
N THR A 488 -1.32 -37.03 6.84
CA THR A 488 -1.20 -36.04 5.74
C THR A 488 -1.66 -34.64 6.14
N GLY A 489 -2.52 -34.53 7.16
CA GLY A 489 -3.20 -33.28 7.51
C GLY A 489 -4.41 -32.96 6.64
N PHE A 490 -4.68 -33.75 5.59
CA PHE A 490 -5.86 -33.63 4.73
C PHE A 490 -6.96 -34.59 5.16
N ARG A 491 -8.22 -34.28 4.82
CA ARG A 491 -9.35 -35.14 5.20
C ARG A 491 -9.50 -36.33 4.25
N TYR A 492 -9.21 -37.51 4.76
CA TYR A 492 -9.43 -38.80 4.08
C TYR A 492 -10.64 -39.54 4.65
N ARG A 493 -11.45 -40.15 3.77
CA ARG A 493 -12.63 -40.95 4.12
C ARG A 493 -12.89 -42.04 3.08
N LEU A 494 -13.88 -42.90 3.35
CA LEU A 494 -14.46 -43.75 2.31
C LEU A 494 -15.29 -42.90 1.34
N PRO A 495 -15.31 -43.23 0.05
CA PRO A 495 -16.23 -42.59 -0.90
C PRO A 495 -17.68 -42.96 -0.55
N SER A 496 -18.62 -42.07 -0.86
CA SER A 496 -20.02 -42.44 -0.98
C SER A 496 -20.22 -43.36 -2.18
N GLU A 497 -21.35 -44.04 -2.23
CA GLU A 497 -21.74 -44.81 -3.40
C GLU A 497 -21.72 -43.95 -4.68
N ASP A 498 -22.26 -42.74 -4.59
CA ASP A 498 -22.38 -41.83 -5.73
C ASP A 498 -20.99 -41.40 -6.21
N GLU A 499 -20.10 -41.02 -5.30
CA GLU A 499 -18.72 -40.65 -5.61
C GLU A 499 -17.95 -41.83 -6.23
N TRP A 500 -18.17 -43.04 -5.71
CA TRP A 500 -17.55 -44.25 -6.26
C TRP A 500 -18.05 -44.53 -7.68
N GLU A 501 -19.36 -44.43 -7.92
CA GLU A 501 -19.94 -44.69 -9.24
C GLU A 501 -19.56 -43.61 -10.27
N ILE A 502 -19.47 -42.34 -9.86
CA ILE A 502 -18.92 -41.24 -10.69
C ILE A 502 -17.50 -41.60 -11.16
N ALA A 503 -16.65 -42.03 -10.22
CA ALA A 503 -15.28 -42.45 -10.53
C ALA A 503 -15.25 -43.68 -11.45
N ALA A 504 -16.14 -44.65 -11.22
CA ALA A 504 -16.20 -45.89 -12.00
C ALA A 504 -16.58 -45.61 -13.46
N ARG A 505 -17.59 -44.75 -13.67
CA ARG A 505 -18.12 -44.38 -14.97
C ARG A 505 -17.19 -43.47 -15.76
N ALA A 506 -16.43 -42.59 -15.10
CA ALA A 506 -15.52 -41.64 -15.74
C ALA A 506 -16.17 -40.89 -16.94
N GLY A 507 -17.39 -40.40 -16.71
CA GLY A 507 -18.20 -39.68 -17.72
C GLY A 507 -18.98 -40.56 -18.71
N ARG A 508 -18.89 -41.89 -18.60
CA ARG A 508 -19.63 -42.84 -19.46
C ARG A 508 -21.01 -43.16 -18.89
N ARG A 509 -21.95 -43.45 -19.79
CA ARG A 509 -23.34 -43.84 -19.46
C ARG A 509 -23.60 -45.35 -19.61
N THR A 510 -22.54 -46.12 -19.80
CA THR A 510 -22.59 -47.56 -20.09
C THR A 510 -22.44 -48.40 -18.81
N ASP A 511 -22.76 -49.69 -18.88
CA ASP A 511 -22.70 -50.63 -17.74
C ASP A 511 -21.27 -50.82 -17.20
N TYR A 512 -20.30 -50.90 -18.12
CA TYR A 512 -18.87 -50.86 -17.85
C TYR A 512 -18.29 -49.60 -18.48
N TRP A 513 -17.15 -49.11 -18.00
CA TRP A 513 -16.55 -47.88 -18.55
C TRP A 513 -16.11 -48.04 -20.02
N TRP A 514 -15.93 -49.26 -20.51
CA TRP A 514 -15.59 -49.57 -21.91
C TRP A 514 -16.81 -49.87 -22.81
N GLY A 515 -18.01 -50.06 -22.26
CA GLY A 515 -19.19 -50.44 -23.04
C GLY A 515 -20.28 -51.12 -22.21
N ASN A 516 -21.35 -51.57 -22.87
CA ASN A 516 -22.45 -52.28 -22.20
C ASN A 516 -22.20 -53.78 -22.07
N ASP A 517 -21.44 -54.35 -23.01
CA ASP A 517 -21.08 -55.76 -22.98
C ASP A 517 -19.81 -56.00 -22.16
N PHE A 518 -19.80 -57.10 -21.41
CA PHE A 518 -18.62 -57.49 -20.65
C PHE A 518 -17.50 -57.96 -21.59
N GLY A 519 -16.34 -57.32 -21.51
CA GLY A 519 -15.15 -57.72 -22.27
C GLY A 519 -14.36 -58.80 -21.55
N ALA A 520 -14.31 -60.01 -22.12
CA ALA A 520 -13.43 -61.08 -21.62
C ALA A 520 -11.97 -60.58 -21.53
N GLY A 521 -11.30 -60.87 -20.42
CA GLY A 521 -9.93 -60.42 -20.17
C GLY A 521 -9.75 -58.94 -19.80
N GLN A 522 -10.83 -58.12 -19.71
CA GLN A 522 -10.71 -56.69 -19.38
C GLN A 522 -10.77 -56.37 -17.88
N ALA A 523 -11.19 -57.33 -17.06
CA ALA A 523 -11.26 -57.22 -15.61
C ALA A 523 -11.16 -58.60 -14.96
N ASN A 524 -10.85 -58.67 -13.67
CA ASN A 524 -10.86 -59.93 -12.92
C ASN A 524 -12.22 -60.19 -12.25
N THR A 525 -13.07 -60.98 -12.88
CA THR A 525 -14.33 -61.50 -12.31
C THR A 525 -14.38 -63.02 -12.43
N GLY A 526 -15.34 -63.68 -11.80
CA GLY A 526 -15.42 -65.15 -11.71
C GLY A 526 -15.39 -65.87 -13.07
N TRP A 527 -15.99 -65.29 -14.10
CA TRP A 527 -16.05 -65.87 -15.44
C TRP A 527 -15.41 -64.96 -16.50
N SER A 528 -14.37 -64.21 -16.11
CA SER A 528 -13.70 -63.26 -17.00
C SER A 528 -12.69 -63.87 -17.97
N GLY A 529 -12.38 -65.17 -17.85
CA GLY A 529 -11.38 -65.85 -18.68
C GLY A 529 -9.93 -65.45 -18.36
N THR A 530 -9.70 -64.81 -17.21
CA THR A 530 -8.38 -64.41 -16.74
C THR A 530 -7.72 -65.51 -15.89
N PRO A 531 -6.38 -65.56 -15.77
CA PRO A 531 -5.70 -66.54 -14.92
C PRO A 531 -6.09 -66.52 -13.43
N TRP A 532 -6.77 -65.46 -12.98
CA TRP A 532 -7.19 -65.24 -11.59
C TRP A 532 -8.68 -65.50 -11.36
N SER A 533 -9.48 -65.63 -12.42
CA SER A 533 -10.93 -65.83 -12.38
C SER A 533 -11.30 -67.00 -11.47
N ASN A 534 -12.22 -66.78 -10.51
CA ASN A 534 -12.67 -67.78 -9.53
C ASN A 534 -11.54 -68.42 -8.68
N ASN A 535 -10.33 -67.86 -8.68
CA ASN A 535 -9.19 -68.38 -7.93
C ASN A 535 -8.70 -67.40 -6.87
N ARG A 536 -8.37 -66.15 -7.27
CA ARG A 536 -7.79 -65.14 -6.37
C ARG A 536 -7.89 -63.73 -6.93
N THR A 537 -7.48 -62.73 -6.16
CA THR A 537 -7.29 -61.36 -6.65
C THR A 537 -6.11 -61.27 -7.63
N SER A 538 -6.19 -60.31 -8.55
CA SER A 538 -5.06 -59.93 -9.40
C SER A 538 -4.27 -58.79 -8.71
N PRO A 539 -2.98 -58.58 -9.03
CA PRO A 539 -2.31 -57.33 -8.70
C PRO A 539 -3.13 -56.14 -9.22
N VAL A 540 -3.12 -55.03 -8.49
CA VAL A 540 -3.74 -53.78 -8.98
C VAL A 540 -3.06 -53.34 -10.26
N MET A 541 -3.80 -52.64 -11.13
CA MET A 541 -3.32 -52.19 -12.44
C MET A 541 -2.96 -53.33 -13.42
N ALA A 542 -3.46 -54.55 -13.21
CA ALA A 542 -3.31 -55.65 -14.16
C ALA A 542 -4.13 -55.47 -15.46
N PHE A 543 -5.13 -54.58 -15.43
CA PHE A 543 -6.00 -54.27 -16.56
C PHE A 543 -5.92 -52.78 -16.92
N SER A 544 -6.47 -52.39 -18.07
CA SER A 544 -6.48 -50.99 -18.50
C SER A 544 -7.30 -50.11 -17.55
N PRO A 545 -6.89 -48.86 -17.30
CA PRO A 545 -7.70 -47.93 -16.52
C PRO A 545 -8.84 -47.35 -17.36
N ASN A 546 -9.84 -46.79 -16.69
CA ASN A 546 -10.85 -45.97 -17.36
C ASN A 546 -10.26 -44.63 -17.87
N PRO A 547 -11.01 -43.81 -18.65
CA PRO A 547 -10.47 -42.59 -19.26
C PRO A 547 -9.89 -41.54 -18.29
N LEU A 548 -10.25 -41.58 -17.01
CA LEU A 548 -9.70 -40.69 -15.98
C LEU A 548 -8.46 -41.29 -15.28
N GLY A 549 -8.14 -42.56 -15.55
CA GLY A 549 -6.97 -43.24 -14.99
C GLY A 549 -7.26 -44.15 -13.80
N PHE A 550 -8.53 -44.42 -13.47
CA PHE A 550 -8.87 -45.37 -12.40
C PHE A 550 -8.76 -46.82 -12.89
N TYR A 551 -7.99 -47.63 -12.18
CA TYR A 551 -7.82 -49.06 -12.41
C TYR A 551 -8.79 -49.85 -11.55
N ASP A 552 -9.11 -51.10 -11.89
CA ASP A 552 -9.87 -52.02 -11.00
C ASP A 552 -11.20 -51.43 -10.45
N MET A 553 -11.90 -50.61 -11.25
CA MET A 553 -13.27 -50.18 -10.93
C MET A 553 -14.30 -51.25 -11.27
N VAL A 554 -13.93 -52.25 -12.09
CA VAL A 554 -14.73 -53.40 -12.45
C VAL A 554 -13.96 -54.65 -12.03
N GLY A 555 -14.55 -55.48 -11.16
CA GLY A 555 -13.97 -56.70 -10.64
C GLY A 555 -12.84 -56.49 -9.63
N ASN A 556 -12.00 -57.52 -9.52
CA ASN A 556 -10.94 -57.72 -8.55
C ASN A 556 -11.48 -57.84 -7.12
N VAL A 557 -11.98 -56.77 -6.50
CA VAL A 557 -12.58 -56.79 -5.16
C VAL A 557 -13.77 -55.85 -5.07
N TRP A 558 -14.78 -56.25 -4.30
CA TRP A 558 -15.86 -55.38 -3.87
C TRP A 558 -15.28 -54.29 -2.97
N GLN A 559 -15.69 -53.05 -3.15
CA GLN A 559 -15.09 -51.90 -2.48
C GLN A 559 -16.09 -51.23 -1.56
N TRP A 560 -15.76 -51.17 -0.27
CA TRP A 560 -16.59 -50.49 0.74
C TRP A 560 -16.82 -49.02 0.41
N THR A 561 -18.07 -48.59 0.57
CA THR A 561 -18.51 -47.19 0.55
C THR A 561 -18.89 -46.73 1.96
N SER A 562 -19.14 -45.44 2.13
CA SER A 562 -19.53 -44.87 3.43
C SER A 562 -20.98 -45.14 3.82
N ASP A 563 -21.84 -45.52 2.86
CA ASP A 563 -23.30 -45.52 2.93
C ASP A 563 -23.89 -46.66 3.77
N ASN A 564 -25.01 -46.36 4.44
CA ASN A 564 -25.75 -47.30 5.29
C ASN A 564 -26.92 -47.95 4.53
N PRO A 565 -27.26 -49.23 4.77
CA PRO A 565 -26.82 -50.10 5.88
C PRO A 565 -25.44 -50.76 5.72
N GLY A 566 -24.74 -50.55 4.60
CA GLY A 566 -23.40 -51.08 4.32
C GLY A 566 -23.34 -51.55 2.88
N ILE A 567 -22.81 -50.70 2.00
CA ILE A 567 -22.78 -50.93 0.56
C ILE A 567 -21.34 -51.11 0.08
N ALA A 568 -21.11 -52.13 -0.73
CA ALA A 568 -19.89 -52.29 -1.51
C ALA A 568 -20.21 -52.28 -3.01
N LYS A 569 -19.28 -51.77 -3.82
CA LYS A 569 -19.44 -51.59 -5.27
C LYS A 569 -18.33 -52.29 -6.07
N GLY A 570 -18.58 -52.54 -7.35
CA GLY A 570 -17.55 -52.92 -8.34
C GLY A 570 -17.38 -54.41 -8.66
N GLY A 571 -18.00 -55.34 -7.92
CA GLY A 571 -17.80 -56.77 -8.18
C GLY A 571 -16.46 -57.30 -7.67
N ALA A 572 -16.22 -58.61 -7.80
CA ALA A 572 -14.97 -59.23 -7.37
C ALA A 572 -14.58 -60.46 -8.21
N TRP A 573 -13.36 -60.95 -7.99
CA TRP A 573 -12.75 -62.09 -8.69
C TRP A 573 -13.55 -63.40 -8.65
N SER A 574 -14.47 -63.55 -7.69
CA SER A 574 -15.33 -64.73 -7.49
C SER A 574 -16.81 -64.51 -7.83
N PHE A 575 -17.17 -63.33 -8.36
CA PHE A 575 -18.55 -62.95 -8.67
C PHE A 575 -18.79 -62.82 -10.17
N SER A 576 -20.06 -62.84 -10.59
CA SER A 576 -20.40 -62.78 -12.00
C SER A 576 -20.02 -61.42 -12.60
N PRO A 577 -19.65 -61.37 -13.90
CA PRO A 577 -19.43 -60.11 -14.59
C PRO A 577 -20.61 -59.14 -14.48
N GLU A 578 -21.84 -59.67 -14.42
CA GLU A 578 -23.07 -58.90 -14.22
C GLU A 578 -23.01 -58.08 -12.93
N MET A 579 -22.54 -58.66 -11.83
CA MET A 579 -22.45 -57.94 -10.54
C MET A 579 -21.34 -56.88 -10.50
N ALA A 580 -20.51 -56.79 -11.55
CA ALA A 580 -19.43 -55.81 -11.64
C ALA A 580 -19.82 -54.54 -12.42
N LYS A 581 -21.06 -54.41 -12.91
CA LYS A 581 -21.52 -53.17 -13.56
C LYS A 581 -21.48 -52.00 -12.56
N ALA A 582 -21.24 -50.79 -13.07
CA ALA A 582 -20.97 -49.61 -12.24
C ALA A 582 -22.07 -49.32 -11.20
N TYR A 583 -23.34 -49.63 -11.52
CA TYR A 583 -24.48 -49.38 -10.64
C TYR A 583 -24.78 -50.50 -9.64
N HIS A 584 -24.25 -51.71 -9.82
CA HIS A 584 -24.58 -52.82 -8.91
C HIS A 584 -24.04 -52.60 -7.51
N GLN A 585 -24.86 -53.00 -6.53
CA GLN A 585 -24.59 -52.90 -5.11
C GLN A 585 -24.49 -54.29 -4.50
N LEU A 586 -23.55 -54.46 -3.57
CA LEU A 586 -23.53 -55.57 -2.64
C LEU A 586 -23.86 -55.04 -1.24
N PHE A 587 -24.98 -55.51 -0.67
CA PHE A 587 -25.35 -55.21 0.71
C PHE A 587 -24.64 -56.18 1.66
N VAL A 588 -23.82 -55.63 2.56
CA VAL A 588 -23.04 -56.42 3.51
C VAL A 588 -23.03 -55.72 4.86
N SER A 589 -23.14 -56.49 5.95
CA SER A 589 -23.00 -55.95 7.29
C SER A 589 -21.64 -55.25 7.45
N PRO A 590 -21.58 -54.01 8.00
CA PRO A 590 -20.36 -53.22 8.14
C PRO A 590 -19.20 -53.90 8.87
N SER A 591 -19.51 -54.86 9.73
CA SER A 591 -18.55 -55.62 10.54
C SER A 591 -18.05 -56.90 9.87
N THR A 592 -18.49 -57.16 8.64
CA THR A 592 -18.11 -58.31 7.84
C THR A 592 -16.77 -58.06 7.19
N ALA A 593 -15.86 -59.02 7.29
CA ALA A 593 -14.64 -59.09 6.51
C ALA A 593 -14.74 -60.30 5.58
N ALA A 594 -14.43 -60.12 4.30
CA ALA A 594 -14.42 -61.21 3.32
C ALA A 594 -13.21 -61.13 2.37
N ASN A 595 -12.78 -62.27 1.84
CA ASN A 595 -11.62 -62.35 0.94
C ASN A 595 -11.88 -61.81 -0.48
N TYR A 596 -13.09 -61.30 -0.72
CA TYR A 596 -13.52 -60.58 -1.90
C TYR A 596 -13.88 -59.11 -1.60
N LEU A 597 -13.76 -58.65 -0.34
CA LEU A 597 -14.07 -57.29 0.11
C LEU A 597 -12.79 -56.52 0.45
N GLY A 598 -12.57 -55.41 -0.24
CA GLY A 598 -11.54 -54.40 0.01
C GLY A 598 -12.13 -53.00 0.01
N PHE A 599 -11.33 -51.97 -0.31
CA PHE A 599 -11.80 -50.58 -0.31
C PHE A 599 -10.87 -49.63 -1.10
N ARG A 600 -11.38 -48.42 -1.35
CA ARG A 600 -10.64 -47.24 -1.81
C ARG A 600 -10.74 -46.12 -0.78
N VAL A 601 -9.89 -45.13 -0.94
CA VAL A 601 -9.95 -43.92 -0.12
C VAL A 601 -10.26 -42.71 -1.00
N LEU A 602 -10.97 -41.75 -0.43
CA LEU A 602 -11.26 -40.44 -0.98
C LEU A 602 -10.62 -39.38 -0.09
N ARG A 603 -10.09 -38.33 -0.72
CA ARG A 603 -9.53 -37.13 -0.09
C ARG A 603 -10.33 -35.90 -0.54
N GLU A 604 -10.72 -35.07 0.41
CA GLU A 604 -11.35 -33.77 0.12
C GLU A 604 -10.29 -32.79 -0.44
N LEU A 605 -10.68 -31.91 -1.37
CA LEU A 605 -9.79 -30.97 -2.07
C LEU A 605 -9.83 -29.56 -1.49
#